data_AF-A0A7K4BCC5-F1
#
_entry.id   AF-A0A7K4BCC5-F1
#
_cell.length_a   1.000
_cell.length_b   1.000
_cell.length_c   1.000
_cell.angle_alpha   90.00
_cell.angle_beta   90.00
_cell.angle_gamma   90.00
#
_symmetry.space_group_name_H-M   'P 1'
#
loop_
_entity.id
_entity.type
_entity.pdbx_description
1 polymer ?
#
loop_
_entity_poly.entity_id
_entity_poly.type
_entity_poly.pdbx_seq_one_letter_code
_entity_poly.pdbx_strand_id
1 'polypeptide(L)'
;MEAVHQLLTIAIWEIKRFSKTMTRDLLPVAIVLLVLLVAVSGFTAQKGIHLQDGMYRIGIDSPIYLDIIGSDPRYLAYSLPSDVQNIRALGLDLAIRTGSLLRTNSDKGAAAQKSFERDYQSYQDYLYRQQEDLFASYPVWVDSEYVVSELDFLATQSGQQISAPRRATDQPPVPEEPEIDIALPSGIAPSDMEDLRIQLEMEAARGTDQLGRYTDIIQQQEALGDIRIPSMLSPPLPFDTIIFIFVFIFPLYFSSQFFMMSIMNERTLRQGEALIASPVSPSIIILGKMLPYAGGMVLIVMAILCSVKADIAAILPLIPVILFFLSFALFIGMVSRSYKELSFISIFFSTIATSYLFFPSIFANVHIVSLLSPVTLVVHVIDGTGYTLTDYLYSTTLFYLTSIILFVVCVQNFHEEQLFTEKSLHETVALYLGALISTRYWYFSLILITVMTIPFVFMAQMMYLVLFFNLPMPFSLILIMVLAALTEELVKAAGFIGLITHRHPALSWRVVILSAFLIGFGFLLGEKLLLFATISQIADSIFGAALFLSVGLLWIPFLLHSGTVLITGITLKIWGRGALPLGVIVATIVHTVYNLYMLRGWVW
;
A
#
# COMPACT_ATOMS: atom_id res chain seq x y z
N MET A 1 3.75 -1.65 -40.97
CA MET A 1 2.29 -1.92 -41.11
C MET A 1 1.96 -3.39 -40.88
N GLU A 2 2.74 -4.34 -41.42
CA GLU A 2 2.52 -5.79 -41.24
C GLU A 2 2.55 -6.24 -39.76
N ALA A 3 3.55 -5.83 -38.98
CA ALA A 3 3.64 -6.18 -37.56
C ALA A 3 2.42 -5.70 -36.73
N VAL A 4 1.89 -4.51 -37.03
CA VAL A 4 0.70 -3.97 -36.37
C VAL A 4 -0.55 -4.78 -36.75
N HIS A 5 -0.66 -5.19 -38.01
CA HIS A 5 -1.75 -6.04 -38.47
C HIS A 5 -1.71 -7.43 -37.81
N GLN A 6 -0.52 -8.04 -37.71
CA GLN A 6 -0.32 -9.30 -36.99
C GLN A 6 -0.71 -9.17 -35.52
N LEU A 7 -0.25 -8.10 -34.85
CA LEU A 7 -0.56 -7.81 -33.45
C LEU A 7 -2.08 -7.68 -33.23
N LEU A 8 -2.77 -6.89 -34.04
CA LEU A 8 -4.22 -6.72 -33.94
C LEU A 8 -4.99 -8.00 -34.24
N THR A 9 -4.51 -8.81 -35.19
CA THR A 9 -5.12 -10.11 -35.51
C THR A 9 -5.08 -11.05 -34.32
N ILE A 10 -3.92 -11.15 -33.66
CA ILE A 10 -3.75 -11.93 -32.43
C ILE A 10 -4.63 -11.40 -31.31
N ALA A 11 -4.70 -10.07 -31.13
CA ALA A 11 -5.56 -9.45 -30.13
C ALA A 11 -7.05 -9.79 -30.35
N ILE A 12 -7.53 -9.73 -31.59
CA ILE A 12 -8.91 -10.11 -31.95
C ILE A 12 -9.17 -11.59 -31.67
N TRP A 13 -8.19 -12.46 -31.96
CA TRP A 13 -8.30 -13.90 -31.67
C TRP A 13 -8.37 -14.16 -30.16
N GLU A 14 -7.58 -13.43 -29.37
CA GLU A 14 -7.60 -13.55 -27.91
C GLU A 14 -8.95 -13.10 -27.34
N ILE A 15 -9.54 -12.00 -27.84
CA ILE A 15 -10.89 -11.56 -27.45
C ILE A 15 -11.93 -12.65 -27.76
N LYS A 16 -11.88 -13.23 -28.97
CA LYS A 16 -12.80 -14.31 -29.38
C LYS A 16 -12.63 -15.57 -28.51
N ARG A 17 -11.41 -15.90 -28.12
CA ARG A 17 -11.12 -17.00 -27.20
C ARG A 17 -11.69 -16.71 -25.83
N PHE A 18 -11.37 -15.54 -25.25
CA PHE A 18 -11.83 -15.12 -23.93
C PHE A 18 -13.36 -15.21 -23.81
N SER A 19 -14.09 -14.73 -24.83
CA SER A 19 -15.55 -14.82 -24.89
C SER A 19 -16.11 -16.24 -24.94
N LYS A 20 -15.33 -17.23 -25.40
CA LYS A 20 -15.74 -18.65 -25.45
C LYS A 20 -15.34 -19.43 -24.20
N THR A 21 -14.25 -19.02 -23.53
CA THR A 21 -13.73 -19.70 -22.34
C THR A 21 -14.42 -19.25 -21.06
N MET A 22 -14.93 -18.01 -21.00
CA MET A 22 -15.85 -17.61 -19.94
C MET A 22 -17.16 -18.39 -20.08
N THR A 23 -17.37 -19.37 -19.21
CA THR A 23 -18.70 -19.92 -19.00
C THR A 23 -19.63 -18.76 -18.66
N ARG A 24 -20.85 -18.79 -19.22
CA ARG A 24 -21.92 -17.81 -18.95
C ARG A 24 -22.21 -17.62 -17.47
N ASP A 25 -21.70 -18.50 -16.61
CA ASP A 25 -21.93 -18.54 -15.17
C ASP A 25 -20.91 -17.73 -14.36
N LEU A 26 -19.70 -17.44 -14.87
CA LEU A 26 -18.65 -16.74 -14.10
C LEU A 26 -18.71 -15.21 -14.22
N LEU A 27 -19.07 -14.67 -15.40
CA LEU A 27 -19.26 -13.22 -15.59
C LEU A 27 -20.33 -12.64 -14.65
N PRO A 28 -21.53 -13.25 -14.55
CA PRO A 28 -22.56 -12.76 -13.65
C PRO A 28 -22.12 -12.89 -12.21
N VAL A 29 -21.38 -13.94 -11.84
CA VAL A 29 -20.89 -14.11 -10.46
C VAL A 29 -19.87 -13.04 -10.09
N ALA A 30 -18.94 -12.67 -10.98
CA ALA A 30 -17.99 -11.59 -10.71
C ALA A 30 -18.69 -10.21 -10.65
N ILE A 31 -19.63 -9.94 -11.57
CA ILE A 31 -20.44 -8.72 -11.55
C ILE A 31 -21.34 -8.68 -10.32
N VAL A 32 -21.97 -9.79 -9.95
CA VAL A 32 -22.80 -9.92 -8.75
C VAL A 32 -21.95 -9.77 -7.50
N LEU A 33 -20.75 -10.34 -7.42
CA LEU A 33 -19.84 -10.12 -6.28
C LEU A 33 -19.43 -8.67 -6.16
N LEU A 34 -19.12 -7.99 -7.27
CA LEU A 34 -18.81 -6.56 -7.28
C LEU A 34 -20.02 -5.72 -6.87
N VAL A 35 -21.19 -5.99 -7.47
CA VAL A 35 -22.46 -5.32 -7.14
C VAL A 35 -22.87 -5.61 -5.70
N LEU A 36 -22.64 -6.82 -5.19
CA LEU A 36 -22.99 -7.21 -3.84
C LEU A 36 -22.00 -6.62 -2.83
N LEU A 37 -20.72 -6.44 -3.18
CA LEU A 37 -19.78 -5.66 -2.38
C LEU A 37 -20.22 -4.20 -2.29
N VAL A 38 -20.52 -3.56 -3.43
CA VAL A 38 -21.00 -2.18 -3.50
C VAL A 38 -22.36 -2.02 -2.82
N ALA A 39 -23.27 -2.97 -3.00
CA ALA A 39 -24.60 -2.96 -2.41
C ALA A 39 -24.56 -3.26 -0.91
N VAL A 40 -23.70 -4.16 -0.44
CA VAL A 40 -23.49 -4.37 1.00
C VAL A 40 -22.94 -3.09 1.61
N SER A 41 -21.92 -2.47 1.00
CA SER A 41 -21.38 -1.18 1.45
C SER A 41 -22.45 -0.08 1.49
N GLY A 42 -23.25 0.06 0.43
CA GLY A 42 -24.34 1.05 0.36
C GLY A 42 -25.51 0.74 1.29
N PHE A 43 -25.86 -0.53 1.50
CA PHE A 43 -26.93 -0.95 2.40
C PHE A 43 -26.52 -0.80 3.88
N THR A 44 -25.25 -1.06 4.19
CA THR A 44 -24.71 -0.78 5.53
C THR A 44 -24.61 0.70 5.82
N ALA A 45 -24.34 1.54 4.81
CA ALA A 45 -24.36 3.00 4.95
C ALA A 45 -25.78 3.55 5.15
N GLN A 46 -26.80 2.98 4.49
CA GLN A 46 -28.18 3.50 4.58
C GLN A 46 -28.96 3.00 5.81
N LYS A 47 -28.65 1.83 6.36
CA LYS A 47 -29.44 1.21 7.44
C LYS A 47 -28.67 0.95 8.73
N GLY A 48 -27.35 1.17 8.75
CA GLY A 48 -26.52 0.77 9.87
C GLY A 48 -26.48 -0.75 10.08
N ILE A 49 -25.59 -1.22 10.94
CA ILE A 49 -25.49 -2.63 11.31
C ILE A 49 -26.25 -2.84 12.62
N HIS A 50 -27.44 -3.45 12.55
CA HIS A 50 -28.30 -3.79 13.70
C HIS A 50 -27.79 -4.94 14.59
N LEU A 51 -26.47 -5.21 14.63
CA LEU A 51 -25.91 -6.26 15.49
C LEU A 51 -26.04 -5.93 16.99
N GLN A 52 -26.25 -4.65 17.31
CA GLN A 52 -26.18 -4.13 18.67
C GLN A 52 -27.57 -3.84 19.28
N ASP A 53 -28.64 -4.12 18.54
CA ASP A 53 -30.00 -3.81 18.98
C ASP A 53 -30.39 -4.61 20.22
N GLY A 54 -30.98 -3.92 21.19
CA GLY A 54 -31.45 -4.47 22.46
C GLY A 54 -30.37 -5.14 23.32
N MET A 55 -29.11 -4.78 23.14
CA MET A 55 -27.98 -5.32 23.89
C MET A 55 -28.10 -5.05 25.39
N TYR A 56 -28.55 -3.86 25.79
CA TYR A 56 -28.62 -3.43 27.20
C TYR A 56 -30.05 -3.31 27.69
N ARG A 57 -30.35 -3.98 28.80
CA ARG A 57 -31.64 -3.84 29.48
C ARG A 57 -31.52 -2.79 30.56
N ILE A 58 -32.29 -1.73 30.44
CA ILE A 58 -32.20 -0.59 31.34
C ILE A 58 -33.54 -0.35 32.04
N GLY A 59 -33.48 -0.01 33.31
CA GLY A 59 -34.65 0.38 34.08
C GLY A 59 -34.67 1.87 34.36
N ILE A 60 -35.80 2.53 34.15
CA ILE A 60 -35.98 3.97 34.37
C ILE A 60 -37.17 4.22 35.31
N ASP A 61 -37.00 5.11 36.28
CA ASP A 61 -38.05 5.56 37.20
C ASP A 61 -38.91 6.69 36.62
N SER A 62 -38.39 7.43 35.64
CA SER A 62 -39.04 8.58 34.99
C SER A 62 -38.90 8.52 33.47
N PRO A 63 -39.95 8.92 32.71
CA PRO A 63 -39.87 9.00 31.26
C PRO A 63 -38.87 10.07 30.77
N ILE A 64 -38.47 11.03 31.60
CA ILE A 64 -37.47 12.06 31.23
C ILE A 64 -36.13 11.43 30.81
N TYR A 65 -35.78 10.26 31.37
CA TYR A 65 -34.55 9.56 31.01
C TYR A 65 -34.59 8.97 29.60
N LEU A 66 -35.79 8.79 29.01
CA LEU A 66 -35.91 8.38 27.61
C LEU A 66 -35.42 9.47 26.66
N ASP A 67 -35.47 10.74 27.05
CA ASP A 67 -34.95 11.84 26.21
C ASP A 67 -33.42 11.80 26.11
N ILE A 68 -32.74 11.27 27.14
CA ILE A 68 -31.28 11.11 27.19
C ILE A 68 -30.83 9.95 26.29
N ILE A 69 -31.56 8.84 26.33
CA ILE A 69 -31.27 7.65 25.52
C ILE A 69 -31.75 7.85 24.07
N GLY A 70 -32.76 8.68 23.88
CA GLY A 70 -33.34 8.99 22.58
C GLY A 70 -33.83 7.75 21.85
N SER A 71 -33.50 7.67 20.56
CA SER A 71 -33.83 6.55 19.68
C SER A 71 -32.72 5.51 19.57
N ASP A 72 -31.82 5.41 20.55
CA ASP A 72 -30.71 4.48 20.49
C ASP A 72 -31.21 3.02 20.57
N PRO A 73 -31.04 2.21 19.50
CA PRO A 73 -31.59 0.87 19.41
C PRO A 73 -30.88 -0.12 20.36
N ARG A 74 -29.75 0.25 20.97
CA ARG A 74 -28.99 -0.62 21.89
C ARG A 74 -29.73 -0.88 23.19
N TYR A 75 -30.69 -0.04 23.58
CA TYR A 75 -31.37 -0.13 24.86
C TYR A 75 -32.78 -0.70 24.77
N LEU A 76 -33.10 -1.58 25.71
CA LEU A 76 -34.47 -1.98 26.04
C LEU A 76 -34.84 -1.35 27.38
N ALA A 77 -35.70 -0.33 27.33
CA ALA A 77 -36.14 0.39 28.51
C ALA A 77 -37.35 -0.27 29.20
N TYR A 78 -37.24 -0.42 30.51
CA TYR A 78 -38.28 -0.96 31.39
C TYR A 78 -38.62 0.05 32.49
N SER A 79 -39.88 0.11 32.90
CA SER A 79 -40.28 0.91 34.06
C SER A 79 -39.73 0.29 35.34
N LEU A 80 -39.02 1.06 36.15
CA LEU A 80 -38.47 0.62 37.42
C LEU A 80 -39.50 0.78 38.55
N PRO A 81 -39.82 -0.29 39.31
CA PRO A 81 -40.65 -0.16 40.52
C PRO A 81 -39.91 0.58 41.64
N SER A 82 -40.65 1.30 42.49
CA SER A 82 -40.12 2.25 43.48
C SER A 82 -39.24 1.64 44.58
N ASP A 83 -39.28 0.31 44.77
CA ASP A 83 -38.68 -0.40 45.91
C ASP A 83 -37.44 -1.24 45.55
N VAL A 84 -36.99 -1.22 44.30
CA VAL A 84 -35.97 -2.17 43.84
C VAL A 84 -34.55 -1.63 44.02
N GLN A 85 -33.81 -2.25 44.94
CA GLN A 85 -32.36 -2.02 45.11
C GLN A 85 -31.51 -3.05 44.34
N ASN A 86 -32.05 -4.24 44.06
CA ASN A 86 -31.32 -5.32 43.39
C ASN A 86 -31.77 -5.49 41.94
N ILE A 87 -31.17 -4.70 41.06
CA ILE A 87 -31.53 -4.65 39.63
C ILE A 87 -31.13 -5.92 38.86
N ARG A 88 -30.20 -6.74 39.41
CA ARG A 88 -29.84 -8.04 38.86
C ARG A 88 -31.02 -9.03 38.93
N ALA A 89 -31.82 -8.98 39.99
CA ALA A 89 -32.99 -9.85 40.14
C ALA A 89 -34.07 -9.59 39.10
N LEU A 90 -34.11 -8.37 38.55
CA LEU A 90 -34.99 -7.97 37.44
C LEU A 90 -34.37 -8.26 36.05
N GLY A 91 -33.15 -8.81 36.00
CA GLY A 91 -32.44 -9.03 34.74
C GLY A 91 -32.04 -7.74 34.01
N LEU A 92 -31.86 -6.64 34.74
CA LEU A 92 -31.42 -5.35 34.20
C LEU A 92 -29.90 -5.21 34.28
N ASP A 93 -29.31 -4.57 33.27
CA ASP A 93 -27.88 -4.27 33.19
C ASP A 93 -27.55 -2.93 33.88
N LEU A 94 -28.46 -1.95 33.77
CA LEU A 94 -28.37 -0.61 34.35
C LEU A 94 -29.75 -0.16 34.86
N ALA A 95 -29.80 0.63 35.93
CA ALA A 95 -31.00 1.32 36.35
C ALA A 95 -30.69 2.78 36.69
N ILE A 96 -31.54 3.67 36.19
CA ILE A 96 -31.44 5.10 36.38
C ILE A 96 -32.59 5.52 37.29
N ARG A 97 -32.22 6.21 38.37
CA ARG A 97 -33.16 6.81 39.30
C ARG A 97 -32.71 8.23 39.62
N THR A 98 -33.64 9.06 40.03
CA THR A 98 -33.37 10.41 40.55
C THR A 98 -32.15 10.42 41.48
N GLY A 99 -31.03 10.99 41.01
CA GLY A 99 -29.77 11.14 41.75
C GLY A 99 -28.92 9.88 41.94
N SER A 100 -29.28 8.72 41.35
CA SER A 100 -28.49 7.49 41.49
C SER A 100 -28.51 6.62 40.24
N LEU A 101 -27.32 6.21 39.78
CA LEU A 101 -27.13 5.21 38.73
C LEU A 101 -26.72 3.88 39.37
N LEU A 102 -27.56 2.85 39.23
CA LEU A 102 -27.27 1.51 39.72
C LEU A 102 -26.83 0.63 38.54
N ARG A 103 -25.71 -0.06 38.68
CA ARG A 103 -25.19 -0.99 37.67
C ARG A 103 -25.10 -2.40 38.22
N THR A 104 -25.37 -3.39 37.38
CA THR A 104 -25.06 -4.78 37.73
C THR A 104 -23.55 -4.97 37.73
N ASN A 105 -23.01 -5.67 38.75
CA ASN A 105 -21.57 -5.99 38.82
C ASN A 105 -21.23 -7.12 37.83
N SER A 106 -21.20 -6.79 36.54
CA SER A 106 -20.82 -7.66 35.42
C SER A 106 -20.16 -6.82 34.32
N ASP A 107 -19.38 -7.46 33.44
CA ASP A 107 -18.76 -6.76 32.30
C ASP A 107 -19.83 -6.10 31.41
N LYS A 108 -21.00 -6.75 31.28
CA LYS A 108 -22.15 -6.22 30.55
C LYS A 108 -22.75 -4.97 31.21
N GLY A 109 -22.88 -4.96 32.54
CA GLY A 109 -23.36 -3.78 33.29
C GLY A 109 -22.36 -2.62 33.25
N ALA A 110 -21.06 -2.91 33.29
CA ALA A 110 -20.01 -1.89 33.11
C ALA A 110 -20.01 -1.31 31.69
N ALA A 111 -20.21 -2.14 30.66
CA ALA A 111 -20.35 -1.69 29.29
C ALA A 111 -21.63 -0.85 29.08
N ALA A 112 -22.75 -1.25 29.69
CA ALA A 112 -24.01 -0.50 29.66
C ALA A 112 -23.86 0.90 30.29
N GLN A 113 -23.17 1.01 31.43
CA GLN A 113 -22.88 2.30 32.05
C GLN A 113 -22.05 3.19 31.13
N LYS A 114 -20.97 2.66 30.54
CA LYS A 114 -20.10 3.43 29.63
C LYS A 114 -20.82 3.86 28.37
N SER A 115 -21.72 3.00 27.87
CA SER A 115 -22.61 3.33 26.75
C SER A 115 -23.53 4.50 27.13
N PHE A 116 -24.18 4.43 28.29
CA PHE A 116 -25.08 5.48 28.76
C PHE A 116 -24.36 6.80 29.03
N GLU A 117 -23.13 6.76 29.53
CA GLU A 117 -22.30 7.96 29.71
C GLU A 117 -22.03 8.69 28.38
N ARG A 118 -21.81 7.93 27.29
CA ARG A 118 -21.65 8.49 25.94
C ARG A 118 -22.94 9.11 25.40
N ASP A 119 -24.09 8.49 25.68
CA ASP A 119 -25.38 9.01 25.21
C ASP A 119 -25.80 10.22 26.04
N TYR A 120 -25.48 10.22 27.33
CA TYR A 120 -25.63 11.40 28.19
C TYR A 120 -24.79 12.58 27.69
N GLN A 121 -23.52 12.36 27.31
CA GLN A 121 -22.70 13.38 26.67
C GLN A 121 -23.34 13.88 25.36
N SER A 122 -23.86 12.98 24.53
CA SER A 122 -24.53 13.34 23.27
C SER A 122 -25.81 14.17 23.51
N TYR A 123 -26.56 13.86 24.57
CA TYR A 123 -27.71 14.63 25.02
C TYR A 123 -27.30 16.02 25.55
N GLN A 124 -26.21 16.11 26.31
CA GLN A 124 -25.65 17.40 26.74
C GLN A 124 -25.25 18.25 25.54
N ASP A 125 -24.58 17.66 24.54
CA ASP A 125 -24.22 18.37 23.31
C ASP A 125 -25.45 18.86 22.56
N TYR A 126 -26.54 18.09 22.53
CA TYR A 126 -27.82 18.53 21.98
C TYR A 126 -28.38 19.75 22.72
N LEU A 127 -28.36 19.74 24.05
CA LEU A 127 -28.80 20.90 24.84
C LEU A 127 -27.90 22.14 24.64
N TYR A 128 -26.60 21.95 24.45
CA TYR A 128 -25.66 23.02 24.18
C TYR A 128 -25.88 23.67 22.82
N ARG A 129 -26.22 22.89 21.78
CA ARG A 129 -26.59 23.45 20.45
C ARG A 129 -27.87 24.30 20.48
N GLN A 130 -28.77 24.05 21.43
CA GLN A 130 -30.02 24.78 21.57
C GLN A 130 -29.90 26.12 22.32
N GLN A 131 -28.75 26.40 22.95
CA GLN A 131 -28.56 27.68 23.62
C GLN A 131 -28.51 28.83 22.61
N GLU A 132 -28.96 30.01 23.03
CA GLU A 132 -28.92 31.21 22.20
C GLU A 132 -27.46 31.59 21.88
N ASP A 133 -26.57 31.52 22.88
CA ASP A 133 -25.13 31.78 22.74
C ASP A 133 -24.33 30.47 22.61
N LEU A 134 -23.89 30.21 21.37
CA LEU A 134 -23.06 29.05 21.06
C LEU A 134 -21.61 29.21 21.53
N PHE A 135 -21.10 30.44 21.69
CA PHE A 135 -19.73 30.68 22.17
C PHE A 135 -19.61 30.44 23.67
N ALA A 136 -20.67 30.74 24.43
CA ALA A 136 -20.75 30.35 25.83
C ALA A 136 -20.84 28.82 26.01
N SER A 137 -21.56 28.14 25.09
CA SER A 137 -21.77 26.69 25.14
C SER A 137 -20.55 25.91 24.64
N TYR A 138 -19.83 26.46 23.65
CA TYR A 138 -18.60 25.94 23.08
C TYR A 138 -17.50 27.00 23.23
N PRO A 139 -16.72 26.97 24.33
CA PRO A 139 -15.75 28.03 24.62
C PRO A 139 -14.51 27.99 23.71
N VAL A 140 -14.28 26.90 22.99
CA VAL A 140 -13.12 26.71 22.12
C VAL A 140 -13.60 26.56 20.69
N TRP A 141 -13.10 27.46 19.85
CA TRP A 141 -13.28 27.45 18.41
C TRP A 141 -11.91 27.47 17.76
N VAL A 142 -11.74 26.62 16.75
CA VAL A 142 -10.46 26.34 16.11
C VAL A 142 -10.59 26.66 14.64
N ASP A 143 -9.78 27.60 14.21
CA ASP A 143 -9.44 27.79 12.80
C ASP A 143 -8.21 26.94 12.49
N SER A 144 -8.29 26.16 11.42
CA SER A 144 -7.26 25.18 11.06
C SER A 144 -6.77 25.42 9.66
N GLU A 145 -5.51 25.85 9.55
CA GLU A 145 -4.81 25.94 8.28
C GLU A 145 -3.91 24.71 8.09
N TYR A 146 -4.16 23.94 7.03
CA TYR A 146 -3.30 22.83 6.65
C TYR A 146 -2.07 23.35 5.92
N VAL A 147 -0.95 23.41 6.64
CA VAL A 147 0.36 23.72 6.04
C VAL A 147 1.10 22.43 5.68
N VAL A 148 1.75 22.41 4.52
CA VAL A 148 2.63 21.31 4.15
C VAL A 148 3.82 21.31 5.10
N SER A 149 3.95 20.24 5.88
CA SER A 149 5.13 20.03 6.71
C SER A 149 6.31 19.67 5.80
N GLU A 150 7.18 20.65 5.54
CA GLU A 150 8.53 20.37 5.06
C GLU A 150 9.24 19.61 6.19
N LEU A 151 9.29 18.28 6.08
CA LEU A 151 9.98 17.42 7.02
C LEU A 151 11.47 17.80 7.04
N ASP A 152 11.83 18.70 7.94
CA ASP A 152 13.21 18.95 8.30
C ASP A 152 13.68 17.74 9.12
N PHE A 153 14.33 16.79 8.43
CA PHE A 153 14.86 15.55 9.02
C PHE A 153 15.87 15.81 10.15
N LEU A 154 16.26 17.06 10.41
CA LEU A 154 17.07 17.49 11.55
C LEU A 154 16.40 17.23 12.91
N ALA A 155 15.07 17.34 13.03
CA ALA A 155 14.40 17.15 14.33
C ALA A 155 14.53 15.70 14.84
N THR A 156 14.41 14.71 13.94
CA THR A 156 14.60 13.28 14.26
C THR A 156 16.08 12.94 14.54
N GLN A 157 17.05 13.68 13.97
CA GLN A 157 18.48 13.50 14.25
C GLN A 157 18.84 13.82 15.71
N SER A 158 18.14 14.76 16.36
CA SER A 158 18.44 15.18 17.73
C SER A 158 17.98 14.20 18.82
N GLY A 159 17.14 13.21 18.48
CA GLY A 159 16.51 12.32 19.45
C GLY A 159 15.58 13.04 20.44
N GLN A 160 15.26 14.30 20.17
CA GLN A 160 14.45 15.12 21.06
C GLN A 160 12.98 14.73 20.91
N GLN A 161 12.48 13.97 21.89
CA GLN A 161 11.04 13.73 22.01
C GLN A 161 10.34 15.06 22.29
N ILE A 162 9.68 15.63 21.28
CA ILE A 162 8.72 16.72 21.48
C ILE A 162 7.43 16.10 22.01
N SER A 163 7.46 15.66 23.26
CA SER A 163 6.25 15.34 24.01
C SER A 163 5.87 16.58 24.81
N ALA A 164 4.65 17.09 24.60
CA ALA A 164 4.10 18.08 25.51
C ALA A 164 4.11 17.49 26.93
N PRO A 165 4.65 18.19 27.94
CA PRO A 165 4.65 17.69 29.31
C PRO A 165 3.19 17.60 29.80
N ARG A 166 2.62 16.39 29.79
CA ARG A 166 1.35 16.13 30.49
C ARG A 166 1.65 16.05 31.98
N ARG A 167 1.58 17.19 32.66
CA ARG A 167 1.27 17.21 34.08
C ARG A 167 -0.22 17.49 34.19
N ALA A 168 -1.03 16.43 34.15
CA ALA A 168 -2.44 16.55 34.49
C ALA A 168 -2.51 16.89 35.99
N THR A 169 -2.93 18.10 36.32
CA THR A 169 -3.31 18.47 37.68
C THR A 169 -4.72 17.93 37.95
N ASP A 170 -4.92 17.28 39.11
CA ASP A 170 -6.23 16.72 39.50
C ASP A 170 -7.31 17.77 39.76
N GLN A 171 -6.96 19.05 39.71
CA GLN A 171 -7.88 20.16 39.91
C GLN A 171 -7.99 20.99 38.62
N PRO A 172 -9.23 21.34 38.21
CA PRO A 172 -9.44 22.25 37.10
C PRO A 172 -8.77 23.60 37.40
N PRO A 173 -8.10 24.23 36.43
CA PRO A 173 -7.48 25.52 36.64
C PRO A 173 -8.55 26.55 37.02
N VAL A 174 -8.27 27.32 38.07
CA VAL A 174 -9.11 28.46 38.48
C VAL A 174 -8.57 29.68 37.73
N PRO A 175 -9.42 30.47 37.06
CA PRO A 175 -8.99 31.71 36.41
C PRO A 175 -8.27 32.61 37.43
N GLU A 176 -7.05 33.04 37.10
CA GLU A 176 -6.28 33.98 37.95
C GLU A 176 -6.87 35.40 37.89
N GLU A 177 -7.67 35.69 36.86
CA GLU A 177 -8.28 37.00 36.59
C GLU A 177 -9.81 36.94 36.71
N PRO A 178 -10.47 38.05 37.09
CA PRO A 178 -11.93 38.13 37.12
C PRO A 178 -12.54 37.87 35.74
N GLU A 179 -13.71 37.23 35.70
CA GLU A 179 -14.45 36.99 34.44
C GLU A 179 -14.75 38.33 33.73
N ILE A 180 -14.30 38.46 32.49
CA ILE A 180 -14.58 39.60 31.61
C ILE A 180 -15.31 39.07 30.39
N ASP A 181 -16.40 39.73 29.97
CA ASP A 181 -17.08 39.41 28.73
C ASP A 181 -16.10 39.59 27.55
N ILE A 182 -15.79 38.49 26.88
CA ILE A 182 -14.92 38.47 25.71
C ILE A 182 -15.76 38.91 24.51
N ALA A 183 -15.29 39.94 23.79
CA ALA A 183 -15.93 40.34 22.54
C ALA A 183 -15.86 39.20 21.51
N LEU A 184 -16.92 39.03 20.72
CA LEU A 184 -16.99 38.04 19.65
C LEU A 184 -15.73 38.11 18.76
N PRO A 185 -15.21 36.96 18.30
CA PRO A 185 -14.10 36.92 17.35
C PRO A 185 -14.38 37.83 16.14
N SER A 186 -13.38 38.61 15.73
CA SER A 186 -13.51 39.52 14.59
C SER A 186 -13.84 38.75 13.31
N GLY A 187 -15.03 38.97 12.73
CA GLY A 187 -15.45 38.35 11.47
C GLY A 187 -16.76 37.55 11.54
N ILE A 188 -17.29 37.28 12.74
CA ILE A 188 -18.56 36.55 12.93
C ILE A 188 -19.64 37.53 13.39
N ALA A 189 -20.69 37.71 12.59
CA ALA A 189 -21.83 38.51 13.00
C ALA A 189 -22.81 37.65 13.81
N PRO A 190 -23.59 38.22 14.75
CA PRO A 190 -24.63 37.48 15.48
C PRO A 190 -25.68 36.83 14.57
N SER A 191 -25.82 37.31 13.32
CA SER A 191 -26.67 36.72 12.29
C SER A 191 -26.22 35.32 11.85
N ASP A 192 -24.96 34.97 12.07
CA ASP A 192 -24.34 33.76 11.56
C ASP A 192 -24.47 32.59 12.57
N MET A 193 -25.01 32.86 13.77
CA MET A 193 -25.21 31.84 14.82
C MET A 193 -26.22 30.76 14.44
N GLU A 194 -27.24 31.09 13.64
CA GLU A 194 -28.19 30.09 13.14
C GLU A 194 -27.54 29.17 12.12
N ASP A 195 -26.69 29.72 11.23
CA ASP A 195 -25.95 28.93 10.26
C ASP A 195 -24.94 27.99 10.94
N LEU A 196 -24.24 28.48 11.97
CA LEU A 196 -23.35 27.66 12.82
C LEU A 196 -24.13 26.56 13.55
N ARG A 197 -25.34 26.85 14.05
CA ARG A 197 -26.22 25.86 14.69
C ARG A 197 -26.61 24.76 13.70
N ILE A 198 -27.04 25.13 12.49
CA ILE A 198 -27.38 24.18 11.43
C ILE A 198 -26.18 23.31 11.07
N GLN A 199 -24.96 23.88 10.99
CA GLN A 199 -23.74 23.12 10.75
C GLN A 199 -23.41 22.13 11.87
N LEU A 200 -23.53 22.54 13.14
CA LEU A 200 -23.36 21.68 14.31
C LEU A 200 -24.38 20.53 14.34
N GLU A 201 -25.63 20.79 13.95
CA GLU A 201 -26.68 19.77 13.84
C GLU A 201 -26.41 18.78 12.71
N MET A 202 -26.00 19.25 11.54
CA MET A 202 -25.61 18.37 10.42
C MET A 202 -24.44 17.46 10.81
N GLU A 203 -23.45 17.97 11.53
CA GLU A 203 -22.29 17.17 11.96
C GLU A 203 -22.66 16.17 13.07
N ALA A 204 -23.52 16.56 14.02
CA ALA A 204 -24.04 15.66 15.03
C ALA A 204 -24.85 14.50 14.42
N ALA A 205 -25.63 14.77 13.37
CA ALA A 205 -26.37 13.75 12.61
C ALA A 205 -25.44 12.79 11.85
N ARG A 206 -24.22 13.21 11.49
CA ARG A 206 -23.20 12.35 10.85
C ARG A 206 -22.46 11.47 11.85
N GLY A 207 -22.22 11.93 13.08
CA GLY A 207 -21.44 11.21 14.10
C GLY A 207 -22.07 9.90 14.59
N THR A 208 -23.38 9.73 14.41
CA THR A 208 -24.13 8.51 14.74
C THR A 208 -24.03 7.43 13.64
N ASP A 209 -23.81 7.83 12.39
CA ASP A 209 -23.58 6.91 11.28
C ASP A 209 -22.08 6.73 11.04
N GLN A 210 -21.51 5.71 11.70
CA GLN A 210 -20.09 5.37 11.54
C GLN A 210 -19.70 5.12 10.08
N LEU A 211 -20.64 4.78 9.19
CA LEU A 211 -20.39 4.51 7.77
C LEU A 211 -20.68 5.69 6.84
N GLY A 212 -21.70 6.50 7.14
CA GLY A 212 -21.97 7.79 6.49
C GLY A 212 -20.80 8.75 6.61
N ARG A 213 -20.09 8.70 7.74
CA ARG A 213 -18.82 9.39 7.95
C ARG A 213 -17.72 9.00 6.96
N TYR A 214 -17.82 7.90 6.21
CA TYR A 214 -16.84 7.47 5.21
C TYR A 214 -17.32 7.68 3.75
N THR A 215 -18.60 7.96 3.53
CA THR A 215 -19.17 8.13 2.18
C THR A 215 -19.30 9.61 1.80
N ASP A 216 -19.46 10.50 2.77
CA ASP A 216 -19.63 11.94 2.54
C ASP A 216 -18.33 12.77 2.70
N ILE A 217 -17.19 12.16 3.07
CA ILE A 217 -15.88 12.85 3.12
C ILE A 217 -15.45 13.34 1.73
N ILE A 218 -15.92 12.68 0.66
CA ILE A 218 -15.69 13.08 -0.74
C ILE A 218 -16.21 14.50 -1.03
N GLN A 219 -17.09 15.03 -0.19
CA GLN A 219 -17.71 16.36 -0.37
C GLN A 219 -17.20 17.41 0.64
N GLN A 220 -16.19 17.06 1.46
CA GLN A 220 -15.87 17.77 2.70
C GLN A 220 -14.91 18.95 2.57
N GLN A 221 -14.31 19.19 1.39
CA GLN A 221 -13.37 20.31 1.23
C GLN A 221 -14.02 21.66 0.86
N GLU A 222 -15.28 21.68 0.42
CA GLU A 222 -15.94 22.94 0.01
C GLU A 222 -16.96 23.48 1.03
N ALA A 223 -17.33 22.74 2.08
CA ALA A 223 -18.53 23.03 2.88
C ALA A 223 -18.30 23.48 4.34
N LEU A 224 -17.06 23.46 4.85
CA LEU A 224 -16.78 23.85 6.23
C LEU A 224 -16.08 25.21 6.23
N GLY A 225 -16.80 26.25 6.65
CA GLY A 225 -16.21 27.56 6.91
C GLY A 225 -15.05 27.48 7.92
N ASP A 226 -14.31 28.58 8.04
CA ASP A 226 -13.00 28.69 8.71
C ASP A 226 -12.95 28.24 10.18
N ILE A 227 -14.07 27.90 10.85
CA ILE A 227 -14.10 27.74 12.31
C ILE A 227 -14.84 26.47 12.74
N ARG A 228 -14.19 25.64 13.57
CA ARG A 228 -14.69 24.34 14.05
C ARG A 228 -14.54 24.20 15.56
N ILE A 229 -15.42 23.44 16.23
CA ILE A 229 -15.22 23.08 17.65
C ILE A 229 -14.31 21.84 17.78
N PRO A 230 -13.63 21.62 18.92
CA PRO A 230 -12.73 20.48 19.10
C PRO A 230 -13.34 19.10 18.79
N SER A 231 -14.63 18.89 19.02
CA SER A 231 -15.32 17.63 18.69
C SER A 231 -15.54 17.41 17.19
N MET A 232 -15.41 18.46 16.37
CA MET A 232 -15.46 18.41 14.90
C MET A 232 -14.09 18.18 14.26
N LEU A 233 -13.00 18.32 15.02
CA LEU A 233 -11.65 18.05 14.54
C LEU A 233 -11.44 16.53 14.52
N SER A 234 -11.61 15.94 13.35
CA SER A 234 -11.20 14.56 13.10
C SER A 234 -9.78 14.56 12.56
N PRO A 235 -8.88 13.69 13.05
CA PRO A 235 -7.61 13.49 12.34
C PRO A 235 -7.95 13.02 10.92
N PRO A 236 -7.21 13.46 9.88
CA PRO A 236 -7.37 12.91 8.54
C PRO A 236 -7.05 11.43 8.63
N LEU A 237 -8.07 10.58 8.60
CA LEU A 237 -7.89 9.15 8.69
C LEU A 237 -7.54 8.64 7.30
N PRO A 238 -6.55 7.74 7.17
CA PRO A 238 -6.14 7.22 5.87
C PRO A 238 -7.13 6.20 5.27
N PHE A 239 -8.32 6.03 5.86
CA PHE A 239 -9.28 5.00 5.44
C PHE A 239 -9.88 5.26 4.06
N ASP A 240 -10.08 6.52 3.66
CA ASP A 240 -10.60 6.85 2.34
C ASP A 240 -9.61 6.45 1.25
N THR A 241 -8.33 6.75 1.49
CA THR A 241 -7.21 6.32 0.67
C THR A 241 -7.19 4.79 0.53
N ILE A 242 -7.43 4.04 1.62
CA ILE A 242 -7.50 2.57 1.61
C ILE A 242 -8.59 2.06 0.67
N ILE A 243 -9.80 2.63 0.74
CA ILE A 243 -10.93 2.21 -0.09
C ILE A 243 -10.63 2.52 -1.56
N PHE A 244 -10.13 3.71 -1.88
CA PHE A 244 -9.78 4.08 -3.25
C PHE A 244 -8.70 3.15 -3.82
N ILE A 245 -7.61 2.90 -3.08
CA ILE A 245 -6.56 1.98 -3.52
C ILE A 245 -7.15 0.59 -3.81
N PHE A 246 -7.99 0.06 -2.91
CA PHE A 246 -8.60 -1.25 -3.11
C PHE A 246 -9.47 -1.29 -4.36
N VAL A 247 -10.32 -0.28 -4.58
CA VAL A 247 -11.20 -0.18 -5.75
C VAL A 247 -10.41 -0.12 -7.07
N PHE A 248 -9.24 0.53 -7.10
CA PHE A 248 -8.40 0.56 -8.30
C PHE A 248 -7.54 -0.71 -8.47
N ILE A 249 -6.91 -1.22 -7.41
CA ILE A 249 -5.94 -2.33 -7.53
C ILE A 249 -6.61 -3.68 -7.67
N PHE A 250 -7.73 -3.92 -6.99
CA PHE A 250 -8.40 -5.23 -7.03
C PHE A 250 -8.85 -5.63 -8.45
N PRO A 251 -9.49 -4.76 -9.26
CA PRO A 251 -9.86 -5.11 -10.62
C PRO A 251 -8.66 -5.32 -11.55
N LEU A 252 -7.58 -4.55 -11.36
CA LEU A 252 -6.34 -4.73 -12.12
C LEU A 252 -5.71 -6.10 -11.84
N TYR A 253 -5.60 -6.46 -10.56
CA TYR A 253 -5.14 -7.77 -10.15
C TYR A 253 -6.04 -8.87 -10.74
N PHE A 254 -7.37 -8.76 -10.58
CA PHE A 254 -8.32 -9.75 -11.08
C PHE A 254 -8.23 -9.92 -12.60
N SER A 255 -8.16 -8.81 -13.35
CA SER A 255 -8.01 -8.85 -14.81
C SER A 255 -6.69 -9.49 -15.24
N SER A 256 -5.61 -9.31 -14.47
CA SER A 256 -4.31 -9.92 -14.76
C SER A 256 -4.34 -11.45 -14.67
N GLN A 257 -5.23 -12.01 -13.83
CA GLN A 257 -5.39 -13.45 -13.68
C GLN A 257 -5.90 -14.12 -14.95
N PHE A 258 -6.76 -13.44 -15.71
CA PHE A 258 -7.22 -13.98 -16.99
C PHE A 258 -6.10 -14.05 -18.03
N PHE A 259 -5.21 -13.06 -18.07
CA PHE A 259 -4.03 -13.10 -18.92
C PHE A 259 -3.07 -14.22 -18.49
N MET A 260 -2.86 -14.35 -17.18
CA MET A 260 -2.06 -15.43 -16.59
C MET A 260 -2.61 -16.82 -16.98
N MET A 261 -3.93 -17.03 -16.88
CA MET A 261 -4.58 -18.27 -17.31
C MET A 261 -4.50 -18.48 -18.82
N SER A 262 -4.57 -17.41 -19.62
CA SER A 262 -4.43 -17.48 -21.08
C SER A 262 -3.11 -18.15 -21.48
N ILE A 263 -2.00 -17.70 -20.88
CA ILE A 263 -0.66 -18.27 -21.08
C ILE A 263 -0.54 -19.69 -20.53
N MET A 264 -1.05 -19.94 -19.31
CA MET A 264 -1.03 -21.27 -18.69
C MET A 264 -1.78 -22.33 -19.52
N ASN A 265 -2.94 -21.96 -20.05
CA ASN A 265 -3.75 -22.84 -20.90
C ASN A 265 -3.00 -23.23 -22.17
N GLU A 266 -2.24 -22.32 -22.78
CA GLU A 266 -1.46 -22.62 -23.98
C GLU A 266 -0.33 -23.61 -23.71
N ARG A 267 0.31 -23.48 -22.55
CA ARG A 267 1.34 -24.40 -22.08
C ARG A 267 0.76 -25.77 -21.77
N THR A 268 -0.27 -25.84 -20.93
CA THR A 268 -0.84 -27.10 -20.41
C THR A 268 -1.62 -27.87 -21.47
N LEU A 269 -2.30 -27.18 -22.39
CA LEU A 269 -3.06 -27.81 -23.48
C LEU A 269 -2.27 -27.92 -24.79
N ARG A 270 -0.98 -27.53 -24.81
CA ARG A 270 -0.11 -27.48 -26.00
C ARG A 270 -0.67 -26.72 -27.20
N GLN A 271 -1.66 -25.85 -26.96
CA GLN A 271 -2.28 -25.02 -28.02
C GLN A 271 -1.31 -23.93 -28.52
N GLY A 272 -0.25 -23.63 -27.75
CA GLY A 272 0.78 -22.67 -28.12
C GLY A 272 1.75 -23.15 -29.22
N GLU A 273 1.81 -24.45 -29.53
CA GLU A 273 2.75 -25.00 -30.53
C GLU A 273 2.52 -24.37 -31.91
N ALA A 274 1.26 -24.23 -32.35
CA ALA A 274 0.91 -23.62 -33.62
C ALA A 274 1.22 -22.10 -33.68
N LEU A 275 1.16 -21.40 -32.54
CA LEU A 275 1.49 -19.98 -32.44
C LEU A 275 3.01 -19.77 -32.56
N ILE A 276 3.81 -20.61 -31.90
CA ILE A 276 5.28 -20.53 -31.96
C ILE A 276 5.81 -20.94 -33.34
N ALA A 277 5.15 -21.90 -34.02
CA ALA A 277 5.51 -22.31 -35.37
C ALA A 277 5.13 -21.28 -36.46
N SER A 278 4.31 -20.28 -36.12
CA SER A 278 3.93 -19.22 -37.06
C SER A 278 5.13 -18.28 -37.33
N PRO A 279 5.22 -17.66 -38.52
CA PRO A 279 6.31 -16.74 -38.86
C PRO A 279 6.12 -15.36 -38.20
N VAL A 280 5.72 -15.33 -36.93
CA VAL A 280 5.46 -14.13 -36.14
C VAL A 280 6.45 -14.08 -34.98
N SER A 281 7.02 -12.90 -34.71
CA SER A 281 7.97 -12.77 -33.61
C SER A 281 7.31 -13.01 -32.25
N PRO A 282 8.01 -13.59 -31.27
CA PRO A 282 7.46 -13.82 -29.92
C PRO A 282 6.94 -12.54 -29.26
N SER A 283 7.61 -11.40 -29.48
CA SER A 283 7.17 -10.10 -28.98
C SER A 283 5.78 -9.70 -29.50
N ILE A 284 5.47 -9.95 -30.78
CA ILE A 284 4.17 -9.62 -31.37
C ILE A 284 3.09 -10.57 -30.83
N ILE A 285 3.40 -11.85 -30.65
CA ILE A 285 2.48 -12.83 -30.07
C ILE A 285 2.08 -12.40 -28.66
N ILE A 286 3.07 -12.13 -27.80
CA ILE A 286 2.84 -11.74 -26.41
C ILE A 286 2.12 -10.39 -26.32
N LEU A 287 2.56 -9.36 -27.06
CA LEU A 287 1.90 -8.05 -27.05
C LEU A 287 0.46 -8.13 -27.59
N GLY A 288 0.24 -8.90 -28.66
CA GLY A 288 -1.09 -9.13 -29.22
C GLY A 288 -2.03 -9.76 -28.20
N LYS A 289 -1.55 -10.74 -27.42
CA LYS A 289 -2.33 -11.35 -26.33
C LYS A 289 -2.53 -10.42 -25.14
N MET A 290 -1.53 -9.62 -24.80
CA MET A 290 -1.56 -8.70 -23.67
C MET A 290 -2.51 -7.51 -23.92
N LEU A 291 -2.63 -7.05 -25.17
CA LEU A 291 -3.35 -5.83 -25.54
C LEU A 291 -4.84 -5.82 -25.11
N PRO A 292 -5.65 -6.88 -25.32
CA PRO A 292 -7.04 -6.89 -24.86
C PRO A 292 -7.18 -6.75 -23.34
N TYR A 293 -6.27 -7.36 -22.56
CA TYR A 293 -6.29 -7.27 -21.11
C TYR A 293 -5.86 -5.88 -20.63
N ALA A 294 -4.83 -5.30 -21.25
CA ALA A 294 -4.41 -3.92 -20.98
C ALA A 294 -5.54 -2.92 -21.30
N GLY A 295 -6.20 -3.08 -22.45
CA GLY A 295 -7.35 -2.27 -22.85
C GLY A 295 -8.52 -2.44 -21.88
N GLY A 296 -8.84 -3.67 -21.48
CA GLY A 296 -9.87 -3.95 -20.48
C GLY A 296 -9.58 -3.31 -19.12
N MET A 297 -8.35 -3.41 -18.64
CA MET A 297 -7.90 -2.75 -17.40
C MET A 297 -8.03 -1.23 -17.48
N VAL A 298 -7.59 -0.61 -18.57
CA VAL A 298 -7.76 0.83 -18.82
C VAL A 298 -9.23 1.22 -18.82
N LEU A 299 -10.09 0.46 -19.49
CA LEU A 299 -11.54 0.72 -19.51
C LEU A 299 -12.17 0.61 -18.12
N ILE A 300 -11.77 -0.38 -17.32
CA ILE A 300 -12.24 -0.52 -15.94
C ILE A 300 -11.82 0.68 -15.09
N VAL A 301 -10.55 1.09 -15.18
CA VAL A 301 -10.03 2.28 -14.48
C VAL A 301 -10.80 3.53 -14.91
N MET A 302 -11.01 3.73 -16.22
CA MET A 302 -11.81 4.85 -16.73
C MET A 302 -13.25 4.82 -16.21
N ALA A 303 -13.89 3.65 -16.15
CA ALA A 303 -15.23 3.52 -15.60
C ALA A 303 -15.30 3.88 -14.11
N ILE A 304 -14.29 3.49 -13.32
CA ILE A 304 -14.17 3.87 -11.92
C ILE A 304 -13.98 5.39 -11.80
N LEU A 305 -13.05 5.98 -12.56
CA LEU A 305 -12.80 7.43 -12.54
C LEU A 305 -14.06 8.23 -12.90
N CYS A 306 -14.80 7.81 -13.93
CA CYS A 306 -16.08 8.42 -14.30
C CYS A 306 -17.13 8.30 -13.19
N SER A 307 -17.14 7.18 -12.45
CA SER A 307 -18.09 6.97 -11.34
C SER A 307 -17.79 7.85 -10.14
N VAL A 308 -16.50 8.13 -9.88
CA VAL A 308 -16.03 8.99 -8.79
C VAL A 308 -15.95 10.48 -9.22
N LYS A 309 -16.19 10.79 -10.50
CA LYS A 309 -16.05 12.15 -11.10
C LYS A 309 -14.65 12.75 -10.93
N ALA A 310 -13.61 11.91 -10.91
CA ALA A 310 -12.22 12.34 -10.81
C ALA A 310 -11.64 12.74 -12.18
N ASP A 311 -10.57 13.55 -12.18
CA ASP A 311 -9.85 13.91 -13.40
C ASP A 311 -9.21 12.68 -14.06
N ILE A 312 -9.26 12.64 -15.39
CA ILE A 312 -8.66 11.61 -16.25
C ILE A 312 -7.14 11.53 -16.03
N ALA A 313 -6.49 12.62 -15.57
CA ALA A 313 -5.06 12.62 -15.22
C ALA A 313 -4.67 11.52 -14.20
N ALA A 314 -5.61 11.04 -13.39
CA ALA A 314 -5.43 9.93 -12.46
C ALA A 314 -5.12 8.58 -13.14
N ILE A 315 -5.36 8.43 -14.44
CA ILE A 315 -5.01 7.19 -15.15
C ILE A 315 -3.52 7.00 -15.35
N LEU A 316 -2.78 8.10 -15.49
CA LEU A 316 -1.38 8.07 -15.93
C LEU A 316 -0.46 7.32 -14.94
N PRO A 317 -0.60 7.48 -13.60
CA PRO A 317 0.13 6.67 -12.63
C PRO A 317 -0.28 5.19 -12.62
N LEU A 318 -1.49 4.84 -13.09
CA LEU A 318 -1.97 3.46 -13.15
C LEU A 318 -1.48 2.68 -14.38
N ILE A 319 -1.09 3.36 -15.47
CA ILE A 319 -0.50 2.70 -16.65
C ILE A 319 0.72 1.82 -16.31
N PRO A 320 1.76 2.31 -15.61
CA PRO A 320 2.90 1.47 -15.24
C PRO A 320 2.51 0.34 -14.28
N VAL A 321 1.50 0.55 -13.43
CA VAL A 321 0.93 -0.50 -12.56
C VAL A 321 0.26 -1.60 -13.38
N ILE A 322 -0.51 -1.23 -14.41
CA ILE A 322 -1.13 -2.16 -15.37
C ILE A 322 -0.06 -2.99 -16.09
N LEU A 323 0.98 -2.33 -16.63
CA LEU A 323 2.09 -3.00 -17.29
C LEU A 323 2.82 -3.95 -16.34
N PHE A 324 2.99 -3.55 -15.08
CA PHE A 324 3.62 -4.37 -14.07
C PHE A 324 2.81 -5.64 -13.78
N PHE A 325 1.51 -5.52 -13.52
CA PHE A 325 0.64 -6.68 -13.32
C PHE A 325 0.62 -7.60 -14.54
N LEU A 326 0.62 -7.06 -15.76
CA LEU A 326 0.61 -7.87 -16.99
C LEU A 326 1.95 -8.57 -17.25
N SER A 327 3.08 -7.86 -17.15
CA SER A 327 4.41 -8.47 -17.28
C SER A 327 4.65 -9.54 -16.22
N PHE A 328 4.15 -9.30 -15.02
CA PHE A 328 4.24 -10.24 -13.92
C PHE A 328 3.32 -11.46 -14.11
N ALA A 329 2.09 -11.24 -14.61
CA ALA A 329 1.18 -12.31 -15.00
C ALA A 329 1.75 -13.20 -16.12
N LEU A 330 2.41 -12.60 -17.11
CA LEU A 330 3.14 -13.32 -18.16
C LEU A 330 4.24 -14.20 -17.56
N PHE A 331 5.08 -13.63 -16.69
CA PHE A 331 6.17 -14.36 -16.04
C PHE A 331 5.65 -15.55 -15.24
N ILE A 332 4.62 -15.37 -14.41
CA ILE A 332 4.03 -16.48 -13.65
C ILE A 332 3.44 -17.53 -14.59
N GLY A 333 2.67 -17.11 -15.60
CA GLY A 333 2.04 -18.03 -16.55
C GLY A 333 3.06 -18.90 -17.27
N MET A 334 4.23 -18.34 -17.60
CA MET A 334 5.33 -19.06 -18.23
C MET A 334 6.07 -20.00 -17.27
N VAL A 335 6.33 -19.58 -16.02
CA VAL A 335 7.12 -20.38 -15.07
C VAL A 335 6.29 -21.52 -14.44
N SER A 336 5.00 -21.30 -14.20
CA SER A 336 4.16 -22.23 -13.41
C SER A 336 3.81 -23.51 -14.15
N ARG A 337 4.08 -24.68 -13.56
CA ARG A 337 3.84 -25.98 -14.22
C ARG A 337 2.41 -26.49 -14.12
N SER A 338 1.67 -26.04 -13.11
CA SER A 338 0.30 -26.47 -12.86
C SER A 338 -0.56 -25.33 -12.35
N TYR A 339 -1.88 -25.45 -12.42
CA TYR A 339 -2.80 -24.46 -11.85
C TYR A 339 -2.60 -24.25 -10.34
N LYS A 340 -2.16 -25.28 -9.60
CA LYS A 340 -1.86 -25.15 -8.17
C LYS A 340 -0.63 -24.27 -7.93
N GLU A 341 0.43 -24.50 -8.70
CA GLU A 341 1.64 -23.66 -8.65
C GLU A 341 1.32 -22.24 -9.09
N LEU A 342 0.54 -22.08 -10.17
CA LEU A 342 0.08 -20.78 -10.67
C LEU A 342 -0.60 -19.97 -9.58
N SER A 343 -1.62 -20.55 -8.93
CA SER A 343 -2.36 -19.87 -7.87
C SER A 343 -1.45 -19.54 -6.68
N PHE A 344 -0.57 -20.45 -6.27
CA PHE A 344 0.35 -20.21 -5.16
C PHE A 344 1.32 -19.05 -5.45
N ILE A 345 1.98 -19.10 -6.61
CA ILE A 345 2.94 -18.08 -7.04
C ILE A 345 2.20 -16.74 -7.23
N SER A 346 1.03 -16.76 -7.87
CA SER A 346 0.20 -15.57 -8.04
C SER A 346 -0.14 -14.91 -6.72
N ILE A 347 -0.71 -15.66 -5.77
CA ILE A 347 -1.11 -15.11 -4.46
C ILE A 347 0.11 -14.56 -3.71
N PHE A 348 1.24 -15.27 -3.72
CA PHE A 348 2.45 -14.83 -3.02
C PHE A 348 2.94 -13.48 -3.55
N PHE A 349 3.12 -13.37 -4.86
CA PHE A 349 3.65 -12.16 -5.45
C PHE A 349 2.62 -11.03 -5.54
N SER A 350 1.33 -11.34 -5.72
CA SER A 350 0.28 -10.33 -5.68
C SER A 350 0.17 -9.71 -4.30
N THR A 351 0.40 -10.49 -3.23
CA THR A 351 0.46 -9.97 -1.86
C THR A 351 1.60 -8.98 -1.73
N ILE A 352 2.80 -9.30 -2.23
CA ILE A 352 3.96 -8.39 -2.18
C ILE A 352 3.70 -7.12 -3.01
N ALA A 353 3.22 -7.27 -4.25
CA ALA A 353 2.93 -6.15 -5.14
C ALA A 353 1.83 -5.23 -4.59
N THR A 354 0.75 -5.81 -4.07
CA THR A 354 -0.35 -5.06 -3.47
C THR A 354 0.12 -4.35 -2.21
N SER A 355 0.92 -5.00 -1.36
CA SER A 355 1.54 -4.33 -0.22
C SER A 355 2.38 -3.13 -0.65
N TYR A 356 3.11 -3.20 -1.77
CA TYR A 356 3.93 -2.07 -2.25
C TYR A 356 3.09 -0.91 -2.75
N LEU A 357 1.98 -1.21 -3.44
CA LEU A 357 1.03 -0.22 -3.91
C LEU A 357 0.17 0.36 -2.77
N PHE A 358 0.02 -0.38 -1.67
CA PHE A 358 -0.89 -0.04 -0.58
C PHE A 358 -0.19 0.70 0.55
N PHE A 359 0.84 0.10 1.15
CA PHE A 359 1.45 0.59 2.40
C PHE A 359 1.96 2.04 2.31
N PRO A 360 2.75 2.44 1.30
CA PRO A 360 3.19 3.81 1.17
C PRO A 360 2.00 4.77 1.02
N SER A 361 1.01 4.39 0.22
CA SER A 361 -0.15 5.22 -0.11
C SER A 361 -1.04 5.53 1.09
N ILE A 362 -1.07 4.69 2.12
CA ILE A 362 -1.77 5.00 3.40
C ILE A 362 -1.29 6.35 3.96
N PHE A 363 -0.02 6.70 3.73
CA PHE A 363 0.60 7.93 4.22
C PHE A 363 0.61 9.05 3.18
N ALA A 364 -0.25 9.00 2.15
CA ALA A 364 -0.32 9.96 1.04
C ALA A 364 -0.19 11.42 1.52
N ASN A 365 -0.96 11.77 2.54
CA ASN A 365 -1.05 13.14 3.07
C ASN A 365 -0.22 13.35 4.35
N VAL A 366 0.70 12.44 4.67
CA VAL A 366 1.46 12.46 5.94
C VAL A 366 2.97 12.47 5.72
N HIS A 367 3.48 11.71 4.75
CA HIS A 367 4.92 11.52 4.60
C HIS A 367 5.33 11.42 3.13
N ILE A 368 6.47 12.00 2.76
CA ILE A 368 7.09 11.90 1.41
C ILE A 368 7.35 10.44 0.96
N VAL A 369 7.34 9.49 1.90
CA VAL A 369 7.55 8.06 1.63
C VAL A 369 6.35 7.49 0.88
N SER A 370 5.19 8.14 0.95
CA SER A 370 4.01 7.76 0.18
C SER A 370 4.23 7.85 -1.33
N LEU A 371 5.07 8.78 -1.81
CA LEU A 371 5.40 8.94 -3.23
C LEU A 371 6.09 7.71 -3.84
N LEU A 372 6.55 6.75 -3.03
CA LEU A 372 7.04 5.46 -3.53
C LEU A 372 5.98 4.66 -4.30
N SER A 373 4.70 4.83 -3.98
CA SER A 373 3.60 4.13 -4.66
C SER A 373 2.94 5.03 -5.70
N PRO A 374 2.80 4.58 -6.96
CA PRO A 374 2.05 5.30 -8.00
C PRO A 374 0.60 5.60 -7.61
N VAL A 375 0.01 4.79 -6.72
CA VAL A 375 -1.38 4.98 -6.30
C VAL A 375 -1.54 6.23 -5.43
N THR A 376 -0.49 6.69 -4.76
CA THR A 376 -0.49 7.97 -4.04
C THR A 376 -0.80 9.13 -4.97
N LEU A 377 -0.30 9.10 -6.21
CA LEU A 377 -0.59 10.15 -7.19
C LEU A 377 -2.05 10.13 -7.66
N VAL A 378 -2.70 8.96 -7.65
CA VAL A 378 -4.13 8.83 -7.93
C VAL A 378 -4.93 9.53 -6.83
N VAL A 379 -4.53 9.31 -5.57
CA VAL A 379 -5.15 9.96 -4.40
C VAL A 379 -5.00 11.47 -4.50
N HIS A 380 -3.81 11.99 -4.83
CA HIS A 380 -3.60 13.43 -5.00
C HIS A 380 -4.47 14.07 -6.10
N VAL A 381 -4.74 13.35 -7.20
CA VAL A 381 -5.68 13.85 -8.22
C VAL A 381 -7.12 13.86 -7.72
N ILE A 382 -7.52 12.85 -6.95
CA ILE A 382 -8.86 12.77 -6.36
C ILE A 382 -9.05 13.88 -5.31
N ASP A 383 -8.02 14.14 -4.50
CA ASP A 383 -7.99 15.18 -3.47
C ASP A 383 -7.84 16.60 -4.06
N GLY A 384 -7.71 16.73 -5.39
CA GLY A 384 -7.59 18.02 -6.08
C GLY A 384 -6.23 18.72 -5.97
N THR A 385 -5.24 18.10 -5.31
CA THR A 385 -3.87 18.66 -5.18
C THR A 385 -3.02 18.45 -6.44
N GLY A 386 -3.33 17.39 -7.21
CA GLY A 386 -2.59 17.02 -8.40
C GLY A 386 -1.17 16.53 -8.10
N TYR A 387 -0.35 16.36 -9.13
CA TYR A 387 1.05 15.94 -8.97
C TYR A 387 1.96 16.58 -10.02
N THR A 388 3.25 16.69 -9.69
CA THR A 388 4.27 17.22 -10.61
C THR A 388 4.88 16.12 -11.47
N LEU A 389 5.61 16.51 -12.53
CA LEU A 389 6.34 15.56 -13.36
C LEU A 389 7.41 14.78 -12.57
N THR A 390 8.03 15.40 -11.57
CA THR A 390 9.04 14.76 -10.71
C THR A 390 8.40 13.70 -9.82
N ASP A 391 7.22 13.99 -9.23
CA ASP A 391 6.44 13.00 -8.47
C ASP A 391 6.08 11.80 -9.35
N TYR A 392 5.60 12.09 -10.57
CA TYR A 392 5.26 11.06 -11.55
C TYR A 392 6.45 10.15 -11.86
N LEU A 393 7.60 10.73 -12.23
CA LEU A 393 8.79 9.96 -12.58
C LEU A 393 9.31 9.17 -11.37
N TYR A 394 9.38 9.78 -10.19
CA TYR A 394 9.86 9.12 -8.99
C TYR A 394 9.00 7.89 -8.64
N SER A 395 7.69 8.05 -8.66
CA SER A 395 6.75 7.01 -8.27
C SER A 395 6.65 5.87 -9.30
N THR A 396 6.75 6.20 -10.59
CA THR A 396 6.46 5.23 -11.67
C THR A 396 7.68 4.57 -12.30
N THR A 397 8.88 5.13 -12.14
CA THR A 397 10.10 4.63 -12.83
C THR A 397 10.38 3.16 -12.52
N LEU A 398 10.25 2.75 -11.25
CA LEU A 398 10.50 1.35 -10.85
C LEU A 398 9.50 0.39 -11.49
N PHE A 399 8.23 0.79 -11.57
CA PHE A 399 7.19 -0.01 -12.22
C PHE A 399 7.45 -0.15 -13.72
N TYR A 400 7.82 0.94 -14.41
CA TYR A 400 8.20 0.85 -15.83
C TYR A 400 9.41 -0.06 -16.04
N LEU A 401 10.50 0.15 -15.30
CA LEU A 401 11.73 -0.63 -15.44
C LEU A 401 11.50 -2.12 -15.17
N THR A 402 10.88 -2.46 -14.04
CA THR A 402 10.60 -3.86 -13.68
C THR A 402 9.66 -4.52 -14.70
N SER A 403 8.64 -3.80 -15.18
CA SER A 403 7.73 -4.30 -16.24
C SER A 403 8.47 -4.60 -17.54
N ILE A 404 9.34 -3.70 -17.98
CA ILE A 404 10.15 -3.86 -19.21
C ILE A 404 11.10 -5.03 -19.06
N ILE A 405 11.79 -5.14 -17.92
CA ILE A 405 12.75 -6.22 -17.66
C ILE A 405 12.04 -7.58 -17.66
N LEU A 406 10.93 -7.72 -16.91
CA LEU A 406 10.13 -8.95 -16.90
C LEU A 406 9.64 -9.30 -18.30
N PHE A 407 9.15 -8.31 -19.05
CA PHE A 407 8.69 -8.51 -20.42
C PHE A 407 9.83 -9.01 -21.33
N VAL A 408 11.01 -8.38 -21.27
CA VAL A 408 12.19 -8.80 -22.06
C VAL A 408 12.62 -10.22 -21.69
N VAL A 409 12.68 -10.55 -20.41
CA VAL A 409 13.01 -11.91 -19.94
C VAL A 409 12.01 -12.93 -20.48
N CYS A 410 10.71 -12.61 -20.43
CA CYS A 410 9.66 -13.49 -20.96
C CYS A 410 9.76 -13.66 -22.48
N VAL A 411 9.94 -12.56 -23.24
CA VAL A 411 10.10 -12.59 -24.71
C VAL A 411 11.30 -13.44 -25.12
N GLN A 412 12.46 -13.28 -24.46
CA GLN A 412 13.64 -14.08 -24.75
C GLN A 412 13.42 -15.56 -24.46
N ASN A 413 12.58 -15.87 -23.47
CA ASN A 413 12.29 -17.24 -23.07
C ASN A 413 11.04 -17.85 -23.72
N PHE A 414 10.43 -17.16 -24.68
CA PHE A 414 9.21 -17.60 -25.35
C PHE A 414 9.53 -18.49 -26.56
N HIS A 415 10.12 -19.65 -26.29
CA HIS A 415 10.45 -20.67 -27.29
C HIS A 415 9.98 -22.05 -26.79
N GLU A 416 9.80 -23.00 -27.72
CA GLU A 416 9.21 -24.32 -27.44
C GLU A 416 9.90 -25.05 -26.28
N GLU A 417 11.24 -25.10 -26.27
CA GLU A 417 12.02 -25.81 -25.25
C GLU A 417 11.79 -25.31 -23.81
N GLN A 418 11.51 -24.01 -23.67
CA GLN A 418 11.40 -23.35 -22.37
C GLN A 418 9.96 -23.16 -21.94
N LEU A 419 9.04 -22.92 -22.87
CA LEU A 419 7.63 -22.75 -22.55
C LEU A 419 7.00 -24.08 -22.11
N PHE A 420 7.39 -25.20 -22.71
CA PHE A 420 6.83 -26.53 -22.41
C PHE A 420 7.68 -27.37 -21.46
N THR A 421 8.67 -26.76 -20.78
CA THR A 421 9.49 -27.46 -19.78
C THR A 421 8.64 -27.94 -18.60
N GLU A 422 8.95 -29.11 -18.02
CA GLU A 422 8.26 -29.65 -16.82
C GLU A 422 9.10 -29.50 -15.54
N LYS A 423 10.17 -28.70 -15.60
CA LYS A 423 11.07 -28.45 -14.49
C LYS A 423 10.40 -27.67 -13.36
N SER A 424 10.98 -27.76 -12.17
CA SER A 424 10.51 -26.99 -11.01
C SER A 424 10.69 -25.48 -11.21
N LEU A 425 10.01 -24.66 -10.40
CA LEU A 425 10.10 -23.20 -10.46
C LEU A 425 11.56 -22.71 -10.42
N HIS A 426 12.34 -23.18 -9.44
CA HIS A 426 13.74 -22.75 -9.27
C HIS A 426 14.61 -23.08 -10.49
N GLU A 427 14.42 -24.27 -11.07
CA GLU A 427 15.15 -24.70 -12.26
C GLU A 427 14.71 -23.93 -13.51
N THR A 428 13.42 -23.60 -13.62
CA THR A 428 12.88 -22.82 -14.74
C THR A 428 13.40 -21.39 -14.70
N VAL A 429 13.40 -20.76 -13.51
CA VAL A 429 14.02 -19.43 -13.33
C VAL A 429 15.51 -19.47 -13.64
N ALA A 430 16.23 -20.50 -13.21
CA ALA A 430 17.65 -20.67 -13.53
C ALA A 430 17.89 -20.84 -15.04
N LEU A 431 17.02 -21.57 -15.74
CA LEU A 431 17.04 -21.67 -17.21
C LEU A 431 16.80 -20.32 -17.86
N TYR A 432 15.84 -19.54 -17.36
CA TYR A 432 15.51 -18.23 -17.92
C TYR A 432 16.68 -17.25 -17.78
N LEU A 433 17.33 -17.24 -16.62
CA LEU A 433 18.57 -16.50 -16.40
C LEU A 433 19.72 -17.01 -17.27
N GLY A 434 19.82 -18.33 -17.46
CA GLY A 434 20.81 -18.94 -18.34
C GLY A 434 20.64 -18.54 -19.80
N ALA A 435 19.39 -18.38 -20.28
CA ALA A 435 19.07 -17.96 -21.64
C ALA A 435 19.50 -16.52 -21.94
N LEU A 436 19.60 -15.67 -20.92
CA LEU A 436 20.11 -14.30 -21.06
C LEU A 436 21.63 -14.26 -21.28
N ILE A 437 22.35 -15.37 -21.05
CA ILE A 437 23.80 -15.43 -21.23
C ILE A 437 24.14 -15.81 -22.67
N SER A 438 24.67 -14.86 -23.42
CA SER A 438 25.22 -15.12 -24.76
C SER A 438 26.50 -15.96 -24.68
N THR A 439 26.63 -16.95 -25.55
CA THR A 439 27.85 -17.75 -25.71
C THR A 439 29.06 -16.92 -26.19
N ARG A 440 28.82 -15.88 -26.98
CA ARG A 440 29.86 -15.01 -27.56
C ARG A 440 30.22 -13.84 -26.65
N TYR A 441 29.22 -13.22 -26.02
CA TYR A 441 29.37 -12.01 -25.21
C TYR A 441 28.94 -12.26 -23.75
N TRP A 442 29.39 -13.38 -23.17
CA TRP A 442 29.01 -13.80 -21.82
C TRP A 442 29.36 -12.75 -20.76
N TYR A 443 30.48 -12.05 -20.92
CA TYR A 443 30.92 -10.98 -20.03
C TYR A 443 29.93 -9.80 -19.99
N PHE A 444 29.47 -9.35 -21.16
CA PHE A 444 28.47 -8.29 -21.27
C PHE A 444 27.12 -8.75 -20.72
N SER A 445 26.77 -10.02 -20.94
CA SER A 445 25.55 -10.62 -20.41
C SER A 445 25.51 -10.58 -18.89
N LEU A 446 26.65 -10.82 -18.21
CA LEU A 446 26.73 -10.73 -16.75
C LEU A 446 26.50 -9.32 -16.22
N ILE A 447 27.11 -8.32 -16.86
CA ILE A 447 26.88 -6.92 -16.53
C ILE A 447 25.39 -6.61 -16.72
N LEU A 448 24.81 -6.99 -17.86
CA LEU A 448 23.43 -6.71 -18.20
C LEU A 448 22.44 -7.36 -17.24
N ILE A 449 22.60 -8.65 -16.93
CA ILE A 449 21.76 -9.36 -15.94
C ILE A 449 21.81 -8.63 -14.60
N THR A 450 23.01 -8.22 -14.16
CA THR A 450 23.16 -7.53 -12.88
C THR A 450 22.51 -6.15 -12.90
N VAL A 451 22.65 -5.39 -13.99
CA VAL A 451 21.99 -4.09 -14.15
C VAL A 451 20.46 -4.24 -14.16
N MET A 452 19.95 -5.26 -14.85
CA MET A 452 18.52 -5.54 -14.98
C MET A 452 17.87 -5.96 -13.65
N THR A 453 18.62 -6.50 -12.70
CA THR A 453 18.03 -6.95 -11.44
C THR A 453 17.95 -5.85 -10.38
N ILE A 454 18.67 -4.73 -10.55
CA ILE A 454 18.73 -3.63 -9.58
C ILE A 454 17.38 -2.95 -9.33
N PRO A 455 16.52 -2.69 -10.34
CA PRO A 455 15.18 -2.15 -10.07
C PRO A 455 14.35 -3.01 -9.10
N PHE A 456 14.50 -4.34 -9.12
CA PHE A 456 13.82 -5.23 -8.16
C PHE A 456 14.43 -5.13 -6.76
N VAL A 457 15.76 -5.03 -6.67
CA VAL A 457 16.46 -4.81 -5.38
C VAL A 457 15.98 -3.51 -4.77
N PHE A 458 15.96 -2.43 -5.54
CA PHE A 458 15.55 -1.12 -5.05
C PHE A 458 14.08 -1.08 -4.65
N MET A 459 13.19 -1.73 -5.41
CA MET A 459 11.79 -1.89 -5.01
C MET A 459 11.66 -2.65 -3.68
N ALA A 460 12.42 -3.72 -3.46
CA ALA A 460 12.44 -4.43 -2.17
C ALA A 460 13.03 -3.59 -1.04
N GLN A 461 14.10 -2.82 -1.27
CA GLN A 461 14.71 -1.94 -0.28
C GLN A 461 13.76 -0.80 0.13
N MET A 462 13.07 -0.20 -0.84
CA MET A 462 12.05 0.81 -0.57
C MET A 462 10.89 0.24 0.25
N MET A 463 10.48 -1.01 -0.02
CA MET A 463 9.52 -1.71 0.83
C MET A 463 10.04 -1.88 2.26
N TYR A 464 11.31 -2.28 2.45
CA TYR A 464 11.87 -2.43 3.80
C TYR A 464 11.87 -1.12 4.57
N LEU A 465 12.19 0.00 3.91
CA LEU A 465 12.09 1.32 4.50
C LEU A 465 10.66 1.59 4.99
N VAL A 466 9.66 1.39 4.14
CA VAL A 466 8.24 1.61 4.47
C VAL A 466 7.72 0.67 5.57
N LEU A 467 8.20 -0.56 5.63
CA LEU A 467 7.74 -1.53 6.64
C LEU A 467 8.39 -1.29 8.01
N PHE A 468 9.65 -0.85 8.03
CA PHE A 468 10.45 -0.80 9.26
C PHE A 468 10.72 0.61 9.77
N PHE A 469 10.33 1.69 9.08
CA PHE A 469 10.56 3.06 9.58
C PHE A 469 9.88 3.32 10.94
N ASN A 470 8.77 2.65 11.23
CA ASN A 470 8.05 2.77 12.49
C ASN A 470 8.73 2.06 13.68
N LEU A 471 9.80 1.28 13.44
CA LEU A 471 10.53 0.62 14.51
C LEU A 471 11.51 1.60 15.20
N PRO A 472 11.68 1.52 16.53
CA PRO A 472 12.64 2.35 17.24
C PRO A 472 14.07 2.19 16.70
N MET A 473 14.77 3.31 16.55
CA MET A 473 16.21 3.31 16.28
C MET A 473 16.96 2.75 17.52
N PRO A 474 18.00 1.91 17.35
CA PRO A 474 18.70 1.56 16.11
C PRO A 474 18.20 0.27 15.42
N PHE A 475 17.19 -0.40 15.97
CA PHE A 475 16.75 -1.72 15.48
C PHE A 475 16.21 -1.66 14.04
N SER A 476 15.48 -0.60 13.70
CA SER A 476 15.02 -0.34 12.33
C SER A 476 16.17 -0.36 11.32
N LEU A 477 17.21 0.45 11.59
CA LEU A 477 18.38 0.57 10.72
C LEU A 477 19.12 -0.75 10.56
N ILE A 478 19.39 -1.48 11.65
CA ILE A 478 20.09 -2.77 11.59
C ILE A 478 19.28 -3.77 10.75
N LEU A 479 17.96 -3.83 10.95
CA LEU A 479 17.09 -4.74 10.21
C LEU A 479 17.06 -4.41 8.71
N ILE A 480 16.89 -3.13 8.36
CA ILE A 480 16.93 -2.66 6.98
C ILE A 480 18.28 -3.00 6.35
N MET A 481 19.39 -2.81 7.07
CA MET A 481 20.74 -3.09 6.56
C MET A 481 20.95 -4.56 6.24
N VAL A 482 20.54 -5.45 7.15
CA VAL A 482 20.65 -6.91 6.98
C VAL A 482 19.79 -7.36 5.81
N LEU A 483 18.54 -6.91 5.72
CA LEU A 483 17.62 -7.30 4.65
C LEU A 483 18.01 -6.73 3.29
N ALA A 484 18.52 -5.49 3.25
CA ALA A 484 19.08 -4.88 2.05
C ALA A 484 20.30 -5.68 1.55
N ALA A 485 21.27 -5.96 2.43
CA ALA A 485 22.43 -6.77 2.10
C ALA A 485 22.03 -8.18 1.61
N LEU A 486 21.10 -8.84 2.29
CA LEU A 486 20.59 -10.15 1.90
C LEU A 486 19.98 -10.13 0.49
N THR A 487 19.13 -9.14 0.23
CA THR A 487 18.43 -9.01 -1.05
C THR A 487 19.40 -8.73 -2.18
N GLU A 488 20.39 -7.86 -1.95
CA GLU A 488 21.45 -7.58 -2.89
C GLU A 488 22.28 -8.82 -3.22
N GLU A 489 22.72 -9.58 -2.21
CA GLU A 489 23.53 -10.77 -2.43
C GLU A 489 22.74 -11.89 -3.12
N LEU A 490 21.45 -12.07 -2.79
CA LEU A 490 20.56 -12.99 -3.49
C LEU A 490 20.44 -12.66 -4.98
N VAL A 491 20.34 -11.36 -5.29
CA VAL A 491 20.20 -10.90 -6.66
C VAL A 491 21.52 -10.97 -7.43
N LYS A 492 22.65 -10.59 -6.82
CA LYS A 492 23.98 -10.71 -7.46
C LYS A 492 24.32 -12.17 -7.79
N ALA A 493 23.80 -13.12 -7.02
CA ALA A 493 23.94 -14.54 -7.31
C ALA A 493 23.29 -14.97 -8.64
N ALA A 494 22.32 -14.20 -9.19
CA ALA A 494 21.65 -14.50 -10.45
C ALA A 494 22.63 -14.68 -11.63
N GLY A 495 23.70 -13.87 -11.69
CA GLY A 495 24.74 -13.99 -12.72
C GLY A 495 25.45 -15.34 -12.69
N PHE A 496 25.78 -15.85 -11.49
CA PHE A 496 26.39 -17.17 -11.35
C PHE A 496 25.40 -18.31 -11.61
N ILE A 497 24.13 -18.16 -11.19
CA ILE A 497 23.07 -19.12 -11.50
C ILE A 497 22.95 -19.28 -13.03
N GLY A 498 22.95 -18.17 -13.77
CA GLY A 498 22.93 -18.20 -15.24
C GLY A 498 24.14 -18.94 -15.82
N LEU A 499 25.37 -18.58 -15.41
CA LEU A 499 26.61 -19.18 -15.93
C LEU A 499 26.64 -20.68 -15.74
N ILE A 500 26.29 -21.10 -14.53
CA ILE A 500 26.32 -22.50 -14.14
C ILE A 500 25.26 -23.28 -14.93
N THR A 501 24.09 -22.69 -15.17
CA THR A 501 22.99 -23.34 -15.90
C THR A 501 23.30 -23.52 -17.37
N HIS A 502 23.85 -22.50 -18.04
CA HIS A 502 24.19 -22.55 -19.46
C HIS A 502 25.50 -23.32 -19.76
N ARG A 503 26.34 -23.58 -18.73
CA ARG A 503 27.61 -24.34 -18.79
C ARG A 503 28.69 -23.74 -19.71
N HIS A 504 28.53 -22.50 -20.15
CA HIS A 504 29.52 -21.76 -20.94
C HIS A 504 29.65 -20.32 -20.43
N PRO A 505 30.89 -19.83 -20.16
CA PRO A 505 32.17 -20.56 -20.11
C PRO A 505 32.28 -21.53 -18.92
N ALA A 506 33.22 -22.47 -18.98
CA ALA A 506 33.51 -23.36 -17.86
C ALA A 506 33.99 -22.56 -16.64
N LEU A 507 33.50 -22.92 -15.45
CA LEU A 507 33.77 -22.21 -14.19
C LEU A 507 35.23 -22.46 -13.73
N SER A 508 36.21 -21.81 -14.36
CA SER A 508 37.60 -21.78 -13.94
C SER A 508 37.84 -20.68 -12.91
N TRP A 509 38.95 -20.72 -12.16
CA TRP A 509 39.30 -19.64 -11.22
C TRP A 509 39.37 -18.26 -11.89
N ARG A 510 39.86 -18.20 -13.14
CA ARG A 510 39.88 -16.96 -13.93
C ARG A 510 38.48 -16.43 -14.23
N VAL A 511 37.56 -17.33 -14.59
CA VAL A 511 36.16 -16.98 -14.85
C VAL A 511 35.47 -16.54 -13.56
N VAL A 512 35.71 -17.20 -12.42
CA VAL A 512 35.14 -16.79 -11.13
C VAL A 512 35.55 -15.36 -10.77
N ILE A 513 36.85 -15.07 -10.85
CA ILE A 513 37.39 -13.74 -10.54
C ILE A 513 36.84 -12.69 -11.52
N LEU A 514 36.90 -12.97 -12.82
CA LEU A 514 36.41 -12.04 -13.84
C LEU A 514 34.90 -11.80 -13.71
N SER A 515 34.10 -12.83 -13.49
CA SER A 515 32.66 -12.71 -13.24
C SER A 515 32.37 -11.88 -11.99
N ALA A 516 33.16 -12.03 -10.92
CA ALA A 516 32.99 -11.22 -9.72
C ALA A 516 33.24 -9.72 -9.96
N PHE A 517 34.26 -9.39 -10.76
CA PHE A 517 34.49 -8.00 -11.19
C PHE A 517 33.38 -7.49 -12.10
N LEU A 518 32.93 -8.28 -13.09
CA LEU A 518 31.89 -7.87 -14.03
C LEU A 518 30.52 -7.68 -13.34
N ILE A 519 30.13 -8.59 -12.45
CA ILE A 519 28.91 -8.46 -11.66
C ILE A 519 29.03 -7.28 -10.70
N GLY A 520 30.14 -7.14 -9.97
CA GLY A 520 30.36 -5.97 -9.10
C GLY A 520 30.31 -4.65 -9.86
N PHE A 521 30.88 -4.59 -11.06
CA PHE A 521 30.81 -3.42 -11.94
C PHE A 521 29.38 -3.15 -12.42
N GLY A 522 28.66 -4.18 -12.87
CA GLY A 522 27.27 -4.04 -13.30
C GLY A 522 26.36 -3.58 -12.16
N PHE A 523 26.61 -4.07 -10.93
CA PHE A 523 25.89 -3.64 -9.75
C PHE A 523 26.12 -2.16 -9.45
N LEU A 524 27.38 -1.73 -9.37
CA LEU A 524 27.73 -0.33 -9.19
C LEU A 524 27.10 0.55 -10.28
N LEU A 525 27.22 0.14 -11.54
CA LEU A 525 26.70 0.90 -12.67
C LEU A 525 25.20 1.10 -12.55
N GLY A 526 24.43 0.03 -12.35
CA GLY A 526 22.97 0.16 -12.30
C GLY A 526 22.47 0.83 -11.02
N GLU A 527 23.15 0.65 -9.89
CA GLU A 527 22.83 1.38 -8.65
C GLU A 527 22.98 2.89 -8.88
N LYS A 528 24.11 3.33 -9.44
CA LYS A 528 24.34 4.76 -9.69
C LYS A 528 23.43 5.34 -10.78
N LEU A 529 23.14 4.57 -11.84
CA LEU A 529 22.17 5.00 -12.86
C LEU A 529 20.76 5.17 -12.28
N LEU A 530 20.32 4.24 -11.44
CA LEU A 530 19.01 4.31 -10.80
C LEU A 530 18.94 5.48 -9.80
N LEU A 531 19.99 5.68 -9.01
CA LEU A 531 20.11 6.83 -8.10
C LEU A 531 20.10 8.16 -8.86
N PHE A 532 20.70 8.22 -10.05
CA PHE A 532 20.64 9.40 -10.90
C PHE A 532 19.21 9.67 -11.40
N ALA A 533 18.47 8.62 -11.74
CA ALA A 533 17.06 8.74 -12.17
C ALA A 533 16.12 9.20 -11.04
N THR A 534 16.49 8.97 -9.76
CA THR A 534 15.69 9.32 -8.58
C THR A 534 16.18 10.59 -7.85
N ILE A 535 17.12 11.34 -8.45
CA ILE A 535 17.81 12.52 -7.86
C ILE A 535 16.88 13.55 -7.22
N SER A 536 15.74 13.84 -7.85
CA SER A 536 15.01 15.08 -7.57
C SER A 536 14.30 15.15 -6.21
N GLN A 537 14.10 14.03 -5.50
CA GLN A 537 13.31 13.99 -4.27
C GLN A 537 14.06 13.43 -3.05
N ILE A 538 15.11 12.65 -3.29
CA ILE A 538 15.92 12.03 -2.22
C ILE A 538 17.13 12.90 -1.87
N ALA A 539 17.58 13.80 -2.76
CA ALA A 539 18.79 14.61 -2.59
C ALA A 539 18.83 15.43 -1.28
N ASP A 540 17.66 15.89 -0.80
CA ASP A 540 17.55 16.67 0.44
C ASP A 540 17.38 15.80 1.70
N SER A 541 17.31 14.47 1.56
CA SER A 541 17.21 13.53 2.68
C SER A 541 18.60 13.03 3.13
N ILE A 542 18.73 12.68 4.42
CA ILE A 542 19.96 12.09 5.00
C ILE A 542 20.36 10.80 4.28
N PHE A 543 19.38 10.02 3.83
CA PHE A 543 19.60 8.82 3.03
C PHE A 543 20.17 9.16 1.65
N GLY A 544 19.69 10.24 1.01
CA GLY A 544 20.26 10.76 -0.22
C GLY A 544 21.66 11.29 -0.06
N ALA A 545 21.91 12.14 0.93
CA ALA A 545 23.24 12.65 1.22
C ALA A 545 24.25 11.51 1.49
N ALA A 546 23.88 10.49 2.27
CA ALA A 546 24.72 9.30 2.51
C ALA A 546 24.94 8.46 1.22
N LEU A 547 23.92 8.31 0.38
CA LEU A 547 24.02 7.63 -0.92
C LEU A 547 24.85 8.43 -1.94
N PHE A 548 24.84 9.76 -1.91
CA PHE A 548 25.55 10.65 -2.85
C PHE A 548 26.98 11.01 -2.41
N LEU A 549 27.29 11.03 -1.11
CA LEU A 549 28.67 11.13 -0.61
C LEU A 549 29.56 9.99 -1.13
N SER A 550 28.95 8.85 -1.49
CA SER A 550 29.64 7.71 -2.11
C SER A 550 30.08 7.94 -3.56
N VAL A 551 29.62 9.01 -4.23
CA VAL A 551 30.02 9.34 -5.62
C VAL A 551 31.51 9.71 -5.71
N GLY A 552 32.10 10.27 -4.65
CA GLY A 552 33.54 10.52 -4.57
C GLY A 552 34.40 9.26 -4.33
N LEU A 553 33.79 8.15 -3.91
CA LEU A 553 34.46 6.92 -3.46
C LEU A 553 33.91 5.67 -4.16
N LEU A 554 33.68 5.74 -5.47
CA LEU A 554 33.13 4.63 -6.27
C LEU A 554 33.90 3.30 -6.13
N TRP A 555 35.19 3.38 -5.79
CA TRP A 555 36.03 2.21 -5.59
C TRP A 555 35.66 1.40 -4.34
N ILE A 556 35.08 2.00 -3.29
CA ILE A 556 34.74 1.26 -2.07
C ILE A 556 33.50 0.36 -2.28
N PRO A 557 32.34 0.87 -2.76
CA PRO A 557 31.21 0.01 -3.08
C PRO A 557 31.55 -1.03 -4.15
N PHE A 558 32.38 -0.66 -5.15
CA PHE A 558 32.87 -1.60 -6.15
C PHE A 558 33.62 -2.79 -5.53
N LEU A 559 34.61 -2.52 -4.67
CA LEU A 559 35.39 -3.57 -4.02
C LEU A 559 34.52 -4.45 -3.13
N LEU A 560 33.56 -3.86 -2.42
CA LEU A 560 32.60 -4.60 -1.62
C LEU A 560 31.82 -5.59 -2.48
N HIS A 561 31.14 -5.08 -3.52
CA HIS A 561 30.27 -5.91 -4.35
C HIS A 561 31.06 -6.96 -5.14
N SER A 562 32.24 -6.61 -5.66
CA SER A 562 33.11 -7.61 -6.27
C SER A 562 33.61 -8.65 -5.24
N GLY A 563 33.90 -8.23 -4.01
CA GLY A 563 34.34 -9.12 -2.94
C GLY A 563 33.26 -10.11 -2.49
N THR A 564 32.03 -9.64 -2.27
CA THR A 564 30.90 -10.50 -1.83
C THR A 564 30.48 -11.47 -2.92
N VAL A 565 30.51 -11.04 -4.18
CA VAL A 565 30.30 -11.91 -5.34
C VAL A 565 31.42 -12.93 -5.49
N LEU A 566 32.67 -12.53 -5.24
CA LEU A 566 33.81 -13.45 -5.25
C LEU A 566 33.65 -14.54 -4.20
N ILE A 567 33.20 -14.21 -2.98
CA ILE A 567 32.89 -15.20 -1.93
C ILE A 567 31.88 -16.23 -2.48
N THR A 568 30.78 -15.77 -3.06
CA THR A 568 29.74 -16.65 -3.63
C THR A 568 30.31 -17.53 -4.75
N GLY A 569 31.12 -16.96 -5.64
CA GLY A 569 31.75 -17.67 -6.74
C GLY A 569 32.78 -18.72 -6.30
N ILE A 570 33.57 -18.42 -5.26
CA ILE A 570 34.53 -19.36 -4.65
C ILE A 570 33.77 -20.54 -4.04
N THR A 571 32.73 -20.28 -3.25
CA THR A 571 31.91 -21.33 -2.63
C THR A 571 31.33 -22.28 -3.69
N LEU A 572 30.78 -21.71 -4.77
CA LEU A 572 30.25 -22.48 -5.90
C LEU A 572 31.32 -23.30 -6.62
N LYS A 573 32.54 -22.76 -6.75
CA LYS A 573 33.65 -23.44 -7.40
C LYS A 573 34.16 -24.65 -6.60
N ILE A 574 34.23 -24.54 -5.28
CA ILE A 574 34.78 -25.58 -4.41
C ILE A 574 33.73 -26.64 -4.09
N TRP A 575 32.51 -26.24 -3.72
CA TRP A 575 31.47 -27.15 -3.21
C TRP A 575 30.30 -27.37 -4.16
N GLY A 576 30.33 -26.76 -5.36
CA GLY A 576 29.33 -26.96 -6.39
C GLY A 576 28.01 -26.23 -6.15
N ARG A 577 26.99 -26.59 -6.94
CA ARG A 577 25.68 -25.90 -6.99
C ARG A 577 24.93 -25.89 -5.65
N GLY A 578 25.02 -26.99 -4.88
CA GLY A 578 24.31 -27.13 -3.61
C GLY A 578 24.79 -26.17 -2.52
N ALA A 579 25.99 -25.60 -2.66
CA ALA A 579 26.56 -24.67 -1.70
C ALA A 579 26.22 -23.19 -1.97
N LEU A 580 25.38 -22.91 -2.97
CA LEU A 580 24.92 -21.55 -3.27
C LEU A 580 24.34 -20.82 -2.04
N PRO A 581 23.44 -21.43 -1.23
CA PRO A 581 22.86 -20.73 -0.08
C PRO A 581 23.93 -20.33 0.94
N LEU A 582 24.93 -21.18 1.15
CA LEU A 582 26.04 -20.89 2.06
C LEU A 582 26.87 -19.70 1.56
N GLY A 583 27.19 -19.67 0.27
CA GLY A 583 27.94 -18.57 -0.34
C GLY A 583 27.24 -17.23 -0.14
N VAL A 584 25.93 -17.20 -0.39
CA VAL A 584 25.08 -16.01 -0.20
C VAL A 584 25.02 -15.60 1.28
N ILE A 585 24.89 -16.55 2.22
CA ILE A 585 24.87 -16.23 3.67
C ILE A 585 26.19 -15.59 4.10
N VAL A 586 27.33 -16.17 3.72
CA VAL A 586 28.65 -15.61 4.09
C VAL A 586 28.85 -14.24 3.45
N ALA A 587 28.49 -14.09 2.17
CA ALA A 587 28.53 -12.81 1.47
C ALA A 587 27.65 -11.75 2.16
N THR A 588 26.45 -12.12 2.59
CA THR A 588 25.50 -11.24 3.30
C THR A 588 26.08 -10.78 4.65
N ILE A 589 26.72 -11.68 5.40
CA ILE A 589 27.36 -11.33 6.68
C ILE A 589 28.49 -10.32 6.44
N VAL A 590 29.38 -10.59 5.48
CA VAL A 590 30.49 -9.69 5.13
C VAL A 590 29.96 -8.32 4.70
N HIS A 591 28.93 -8.31 3.84
CA HIS A 591 28.29 -7.09 3.39
C HIS A 591 27.67 -6.30 4.55
N THR A 592 26.90 -6.96 5.41
CA THR A 592 26.27 -6.33 6.58
C THR A 592 27.31 -5.73 7.52
N VAL A 593 28.38 -6.46 7.83
CA VAL A 593 29.47 -6.00 8.70
C VAL A 593 30.14 -4.77 8.10
N TYR A 594 30.39 -4.78 6.80
CA TYR A 594 30.93 -3.62 6.09
C TYR A 594 29.99 -2.41 6.17
N ASN A 595 28.69 -2.59 5.92
CA ASN A 595 27.73 -1.49 5.99
C ASN A 595 27.65 -0.89 7.39
N LEU A 596 27.63 -1.74 8.42
CA LEU A 596 27.66 -1.31 9.83
C LEU A 596 28.97 -0.59 10.19
N TYR A 597 30.11 -1.01 9.63
CA TYR A 597 31.39 -0.35 9.83
C TYR A 597 31.41 1.05 9.21
N MET A 598 30.93 1.21 7.97
CA MET A 598 30.86 2.51 7.30
C MET A 598 29.98 3.49 8.07
N LEU A 599 28.86 3.02 8.63
CA LEU A 599 27.98 3.83 9.47
C LEU A 599 28.62 4.25 10.80
N ARG A 600 29.45 3.40 11.41
CA ARG A 600 30.20 3.78 12.63
C ARG A 600 31.20 4.92 12.38
N GLY A 601 31.61 5.14 11.13
CA GLY A 601 32.41 6.30 10.72
C GLY A 601 31.71 7.65 10.86
N TRP A 602 30.39 7.68 11.14
CA TRP A 602 29.59 8.88 11.42
C TRP A 602 29.40 9.17 12.93
N VAL A 603 29.94 8.35 13.83
CA VAL A 603 29.82 8.54 15.30
C VAL A 603 31.08 9.17 15.91
N TRP A 604 31.74 10.07 15.19
CA TRP A 604 32.82 10.92 15.73
C TRP A 604 32.47 12.39 15.59
#